data_AF-A0A0S6VXE0-F1
#
_entry.id   AF-A0A0S6VXE0-F1
#
_cell.length_a   1.000
_cell.length_b   1.000
_cell.length_c   1.000
_cell.angle_alpha   90.00
_cell.angle_beta   90.00
_cell.angle_gamma   90.00
#
_symmetry.space_group_name_H-M   'P 1'
#
loop_
_entity.id
_entity.type
_entity.pdbx_description
1 polymer ?
#
loop_
_entity_poly.entity_id
_entity_poly.type
_entity_poly.pdbx_seq_one_letter_code
_entity_poly.pdbx_strand_id
1 'polypeptide(L)' 'MNVHVQYLINEQGNKTAVWIPFDEWLEIVETYHLPIQENGSQQRPFGLCKGEFIVPDDFDAPLPESVLQDFNG' A
#
# COMPACT_ATOMS: atom_id res chain seq x y z
N MET A 1 -1.00 -3.93 -17.04
CA MET A 1 -1.44 -2.56 -17.38
C MET A 1 -0.94 -1.66 -16.27
N ASN A 2 0.03 -0.79 -16.56
CA ASN A 2 0.59 0.12 -15.56
C ASN A 2 -0.29 1.37 -15.49
N VAL A 3 -0.69 1.78 -14.29
CA VAL A 3 -1.63 2.90 -14.09
C VAL A 3 -1.10 3.83 -13.01
N HIS A 4 -1.29 5.13 -13.21
CA HIS A 4 -1.13 6.14 -12.19
C HIS A 4 -2.47 6.41 -11.51
N VAL A 5 -2.50 6.48 -10.18
CA VAL A 5 -3.71 6.79 -9.42
C VAL A 5 -3.58 8.20 -8.84
N GLN A 6 -4.48 9.09 -9.24
CA GLN A 6 -4.59 10.45 -8.73
C GLN A 6 -5.85 10.58 -7.86
N TYR A 7 -5.77 11.31 -6.75
CA TYR A 7 -6.95 11.63 -5.95
C TYR A 7 -7.42 13.06 -6.24
N LEU A 8 -8.70 13.21 -6.58
CA LEU A 8 -9.36 14.50 -6.71
C LEU A 8 -10.25 14.75 -5.49
N ILE A 9 -10.27 16.00 -5.02
CA ILE A 9 -11.12 16.44 -3.91
C ILE A 9 -12.22 17.32 -4.50
N ASN A 10 -13.49 16.97 -4.23
CA ASN A 10 -14.62 17.80 -4.66
C ASN A 10 -14.86 18.99 -3.71
N GLU A 11 -15.80 19.87 -4.06
CA GLU A 11 -16.15 21.05 -3.23
C GLU A 11 -16.66 20.70 -1.82
N GLN A 12 -17.11 19.46 -1.61
CA GLN A 12 -17.59 18.94 -0.33
C GLN A 12 -16.46 18.26 0.48
N GLY A 13 -15.23 18.21 -0.04
CA GLY A 13 -14.08 17.58 0.61
C GLY A 13 -13.96 16.07 0.39
N ASN A 14 -14.85 15.46 -0.41
CA ASN A 14 -14.82 14.03 -0.70
C ASN A 14 -13.68 13.70 -1.69
N LYS A 15 -12.90 12.66 -1.36
CA LYS A 15 -11.81 12.15 -2.20
C LYS A 15 -12.34 11.10 -3.18
N THR A 16 -12.04 11.28 -4.47
CA THR A 16 -12.33 10.32 -5.54
C THR A 16 -11.02 9.89 -6.19
N ALA A 17 -10.80 8.58 -6.31
CA ALA A 17 -9.65 8.03 -7.04
C ALA A 17 -9.93 8.04 -8.55
N VAL A 18 -8.94 8.45 -9.33
CA VAL A 18 -8.95 8.44 -10.79
C VAL A 18 -7.75 7.64 -11.26
N TRP A 19 -8.00 6.62 -12.08
CA TRP A 19 -6.98 5.76 -12.67
C TRP A 19 -6.67 6.26 -14.07
N ILE A 20 -5.41 6.61 -14.29
CA ILE A 20 -4.93 7.13 -15.56
C ILE A 20 -3.90 6.11 -16.09
N PRO A 21 -4.04 5.61 -17.33
CA PRO A 21 -2.99 4.82 -17.96
C PRO A 21 -1.64 5.53 -17.86
N PHE A 22 -0.57 4.80 -17.54
CA PHE A 22 0.71 5.43 -17.21
C PHE A 22 1.28 6.28 -18.36
N ASP A 23 1.09 5.84 -19.61
CA ASP A 23 1.57 6.57 -20.80
C ASP A 23 0.82 7.90 -21.00
N GLU A 24 -0.50 7.91 -20.79
CA GLU A 24 -1.31 9.14 -20.82
C GLU A 24 -0.93 10.10 -19.69
N TRP A 25 -0.63 9.56 -18.50
CA TRP A 25 -0.18 10.37 -17.37
C TRP A 25 1.16 11.06 -17.66
N LEU A 26 2.08 10.37 -18.33
CA LEU A 26 3.39 10.92 -18.70
C LEU A 26 3.24 12.12 -19.64
N GLU A 27 2.38 12.01 -20.66
CA GLU A 27 2.09 13.09 -21.62
C GLU A 27 1.50 14.32 -20.93
N ILE A 28 0.59 14.11 -19.96
CA ILE A 28 -0.02 15.19 -19.17
C ILE A 28 1.04 15.92 -18.34
N VAL A 29 1.92 15.21 -17.65
CA VAL A 29 2.96 15.81 -16.80
C VAL A 29 3.94 16.63 -17.63
N GLU A 30 4.36 16.11 -18.78
CA GLU A 30 5.26 16.80 -19.70
C GLU A 30 4.62 18.06 -20.29
N THR A 31 3.36 17.98 -20.72
CA THR A 31 2.67 19.09 -21.39
C THR A 31 2.34 20.22 -20.44
N TYR A 32 1.87 19.90 -19.24
CA TYR A 32 1.30 20.90 -18.32
C TYR A 32 2.21 21.27 -17.17
N HIS A 33 3.40 20.66 -17.05
CA HIS A 33 4.36 20.88 -15.94
C HIS A 33 3.65 20.91 -14.58
N LEU A 34 2.65 20.04 -14.39
CA LEU A 34 1.84 20.05 -13.19
C LEU A 34 2.77 19.82 -11.99
N PRO A 35 2.64 20.58 -10.89
CA PRO A 35 3.36 20.26 -9.68
C PRO A 35 2.97 18.84 -9.33
N ILE A 36 3.97 17.94 -9.26
CA ILE A 36 3.76 16.58 -8.80
C ILE A 36 3.26 16.73 -7.37
N GLN A 37 1.94 16.67 -7.20
CA GLN A 37 1.35 16.47 -5.91
C GLN A 37 1.81 15.07 -5.55
N GLU A 38 2.86 14.96 -4.74
CA GLU A 38 3.08 13.76 -3.97
C GLU A 38 1.74 13.53 -3.29
N ASN A 39 0.96 12.59 -3.82
CA ASN A 39 -0.35 12.22 -3.33
C ASN A 39 -0.07 11.71 -1.95
N GLY A 40 0.00 12.63 -0.98
CA GLY A 40 0.78 12.50 0.24
C GLY A 40 0.47 11.13 0.76
N SER A 41 1.38 10.19 0.47
CA SER A 41 1.07 8.79 0.56
C SER A 41 0.96 8.63 2.04
N GLN A 42 -0.27 8.68 2.54
CA GLN A 42 -0.52 8.83 3.96
C GLN A 42 0.20 7.63 4.54
N GLN A 43 1.34 7.89 5.20
CA GLN A 43 2.28 6.82 5.49
C GLN A 43 1.46 5.79 6.23
N ARG A 44 1.45 4.56 5.71
CA ARG A 44 0.58 3.53 6.27
C ARG A 44 0.86 3.53 7.77
N PRO A 45 -0.16 3.72 8.62
CA PRO A 45 0.07 3.82 10.05
C PRO A 45 0.80 2.55 10.50
N PHE A 46 1.98 2.74 11.08
CA PHE A 46 2.78 1.63 11.57
C PHE A 46 2.14 1.07 12.84
N GLY A 47 2.08 -0.26 12.95
CA GLY A 47 1.61 -0.92 14.17
C GLY A 47 0.13 -0.70 14.46
N LEU A 48 -0.75 -0.97 13.50
CA LEU A 48 -2.20 -0.98 13.71
C LEU A 48 -2.64 -1.82 14.91
N CYS A 49 -1.89 -2.88 15.21
CA CYS A 49 -2.11 -3.80 16.32
C CYS A 49 -1.01 -3.68 17.40
N LYS A 50 -0.44 -2.48 17.61
CA LYS A 50 0.64 -2.28 18.58
C LYS A 50 0.18 -2.66 19.99
N GLY A 51 0.84 -3.66 20.57
CA GLY A 51 0.53 -4.15 21.92
C GLY A 51 -0.60 -5.19 21.97
N GLU A 52 -1.20 -5.55 20.83
CA GLU A 52 -2.23 -6.61 20.77
C GLU A 52 -1.63 -8.01 20.63
N PHE A 53 -0.42 -8.11 20.05
CA PHE A 53 0.30 -9.37 19.92
C PHE A 53 1.25 -9.58 21.10
N ILE A 54 1.06 -10.70 21.80
CA ILE A 54 1.99 -11.20 22.81
C ILE A 54 2.85 -12.25 22.11
N VAL A 55 4.17 -12.04 22.10
CA VAL A 55 5.13 -13.02 21.60
C VAL A 55 5.24 -14.11 22.68
N PRO A 56 4.91 -15.39 22.37
CA PRO A 56 5.11 -16.49 23.30
C PRO A 56 6.59 -16.67 23.64
N ASP A 57 6.89 -17.17 24.84
CA ASP A 57 8.28 -17.43 25.28
C ASP A 57 9.00 -18.46 24.38
N ASP A 58 8.24 -19.32 23.70
CA ASP A 58 8.71 -20.37 22.81
C ASP A 58 8.62 -20.01 21.31
N PHE A 59 8.46 -18.72 20.97
CA PHE A 59 8.35 -18.28 19.57
C PHE A 59 9.55 -18.71 18.71
N ASP A 60 10.75 -18.70 19.28
CA ASP A 60 11.98 -19.11 18.59
C ASP A 60 12.23 -20.63 18.65
N ALA A 61 11.31 -21.41 19.23
CA ALA A 61 11.43 -22.86 19.26
C ALA A 61 11.26 -23.47 17.85
N PRO A 62 11.86 -24.65 17.59
CA PRO A 62 11.64 -25.36 16.35
C PRO A 62 10.15 -25.63 16.11
N LEU A 63 9.71 -25.52 14.85
CA LEU A 63 8.34 -25.85 14.47
C LEU A 63 8.05 -27.33 14.77
N PRO A 64 6.81 -27.67 15.18
CA PRO A 64 6.41 -29.07 15.37
C PRO A 64 6.54 -29.89 14.08
N GLU A 65 6.90 -31.17 14.21
CA GLU A 65 7.08 -32.08 13.07
C GLU A 65 5.83 -32.17 12.19
N SER A 66 4.64 -32.15 12.80
CA SER A 66 3.37 -32.15 12.06
C SER A 66 3.19 -30.92 11.17
N VAL A 67 3.68 -29.76 11.60
CA VAL A 67 3.65 -28.53 10.81
C VAL A 67 4.67 -28.64 9.68
N LEU A 68 5.88 -29.12 9.96
CA LEU A 68 6.92 -29.30 8.94
C LEU A 68 6.51 -30.25 7.81
N GLN A 69 5.73 -31.28 8.10
CA GLN A 69 5.19 -32.19 7.08
C GLN A 69 4.30 -31.48 6.05
N ASP A 70 3.56 -30.44 6.45
CA ASP A 70 2.72 -29.66 5.53
C ASP A 70 3.56 -28.83 4.52
N PHE A 71 4.84 -28.58 4.82
CA PHE A 71 5.76 -27.84 3.94
C PHE A 71 6.64 -28.75 3.06
N ASN A 72 6.66 -30.07 3.31
CA ASN A 72 7.55 -31.04 2.66
C ASN A 72 6.79 -31.92 1.65
N GLY A 73 6.04 -31.29 0.74
CA GLY A 73 5.20 -31.95 -0.28
C GLY A 73 5.89 -33.06 -1.09
#